data_AF-A0A7J5F055-F1
#
_entry.id   AF-A0A7J5F055-F1
#
_cell.length_a   1.000
_cell.length_b   1.000
_cell.length_c   1.000
_cell.angle_alpha   90.00
_cell.angle_beta   90.00
_cell.angle_gamma   90.00
#
_symmetry.space_group_name_H-M   'P 1'
#
loop_
_entity.id
_entity.type
_entity.pdbx_description
1 polymer ?
#
loop_
_entity_poly.entity_id
_entity_poly.type
_entity_poly.pdbx_seq_one_letter_code
_entity_poly.pdbx_strand_id
1 'polypeptide(L)' 'MSEHNGITLRAARRDDAEGIARCNVALAKETEHFDLDFERTLRGVRAMFDDASKG' A
#
# COMPACT_ATOMS: atom_id res chain seq x y z
N MET A 1 -6.22 -12.50 -14.06
CA MET A 1 -6.81 -11.16 -14.19
C MET A 1 -8.28 -11.30 -13.85
N SER A 2 -8.77 -10.60 -12.83
CA SER A 2 -10.20 -10.56 -12.51
C SER A 2 -10.74 -9.19 -12.90
N GLU A 3 -11.85 -9.17 -13.63
CA GLU A 3 -12.60 -7.97 -13.97
C GLU A 3 -13.74 -7.77 -12.97
N HIS A 4 -13.77 -6.60 -12.34
CA HIS A 4 -14.93 -6.12 -11.59
C HIS A 4 -15.29 -4.72 -12.08
N ASN A 5 -16.49 -4.52 -12.62
CA ASN A 5 -17.00 -3.20 -13.06
C ASN A 5 -16.07 -2.43 -14.03
N GLY A 6 -15.35 -3.11 -14.93
CA GLY A 6 -14.43 -2.46 -15.88
C GLY A 6 -13.06 -2.08 -15.28
N ILE A 7 -12.78 -2.49 -14.04
CA ILE A 7 -11.48 -2.30 -13.39
C ILE A 7 -10.67 -3.60 -13.54
N THR A 8 -9.44 -3.46 -14.05
CA THR A 8 -8.47 -4.57 -14.14
C THR A 8 -7.55 -4.57 -12.92
N LEU A 9 -7.56 -5.67 -12.17
CA LEU A 9 -6.61 -5.89 -11.08
C LEU A 9 -5.35 -6.61 -11.59
N ARG A 10 -4.19 -6.12 -11.14
CA ARG A 10 -2.87 -6.70 -11.42
C ARG A 10 -2.04 -6.84 -10.14
N ALA A 11 -1.01 -7.68 -10.19
CA ALA A 11 -0.01 -7.71 -9.13
C ALA A 11 0.66 -6.33 -8.99
N ALA A 12 0.89 -5.92 -7.74
CA ALA A 12 1.66 -4.72 -7.44
C ALA A 12 3.12 -4.91 -7.88
N ARG A 13 3.73 -3.84 -8.36
CA ARG A 13 5.15 -3.73 -8.71
C ARG A 13 5.82 -2.80 -7.71
N ARG A 14 7.15 -2.85 -7.61
CA ARG A 14 7.91 -2.00 -6.66
C ARG A 14 7.62 -0.51 -6.82
N ASP A 15 7.40 -0.05 -8.05
CA ASP A 15 7.10 1.36 -8.34
C ASP A 15 5.73 1.80 -7.80
N ASP A 16 4.83 0.86 -7.49
CA ASP A 16 3.53 1.16 -6.88
C ASP A 16 3.66 1.43 -5.36
N ALA A 17 4.81 1.13 -4.74
CA ALA A 17 5.01 1.20 -3.29
C ALA A 17 4.71 2.58 -2.70
N GLU A 18 5.08 3.66 -3.40
CA GLU A 18 4.79 5.03 -2.96
C GLU A 18 3.29 5.31 -2.93
N GLY A 19 2.57 4.89 -3.97
CA GLY A 19 1.12 5.02 -4.05
C GLY A 19 0.41 4.23 -2.95
N ILE A 20 0.84 2.98 -2.72
CA ILE A 20 0.30 2.13 -1.65
C ILE A 20 0.53 2.77 -0.27
N ALA A 21 1.75 3.27 0.00
CA ALA A 21 2.04 3.93 1.27
C ALA A 21 1.19 5.19 1.50
N ARG A 22 0.94 6.00 0.46
CA ARG A 22 0.04 7.16 0.55
C ARG A 22 -1.39 6.74 0.87
N CYS A 23 -1.90 5.71 0.20
CA CYS A 23 -3.23 5.17 0.48
C CYS A 23 -3.33 4.68 1.93
N ASN A 24 -2.32 3.98 2.44
CA ASN A 24 -2.31 3.49 3.82
C ASN A 24 -2.33 4.63 4.85
N VAL A 25 -1.51 5.66 4.66
CA VAL A 25 -1.48 6.84 5.54
C VAL A 25 -2.83 7.58 5.52
N ALA A 26 -3.40 7.79 4.33
CA ALA A 26 -4.69 8.45 4.19
C ALA A 26 -5.82 7.65 4.87
N LEU A 27 -5.87 6.34 4.63
CA LEU A 27 -6.87 5.46 5.22
C LEU A 27 -6.77 5.46 6.75
N ALA A 28 -5.58 5.28 7.32
CA ALA A 28 -5.37 5.28 8.76
C ALA A 28 -5.81 6.61 9.40
N LYS A 29 -5.56 7.74 8.73
CA LYS A 29 -6.00 9.06 9.19
C LYS A 29 -7.52 9.22 9.14
N GLU A 30 -8.15 8.76 8.06
CA GLU A 30 -9.58 8.90 7.85
C GLU A 30 -10.42 7.97 8.73
N THR A 31 -10.00 6.71 8.89
CA THR A 31 -10.83 5.68 9.55
C THR A 31 -10.42 5.38 10.99
N GLU A 32 -9.12 5.50 11.31
CA GLU A 32 -8.58 5.15 12.63
C GLU A 32 -8.06 6.37 13.40
N HIS A 33 -8.10 7.55 12.78
CA HIS A 33 -7.57 8.81 13.32
C HIS A 33 -6.08 8.73 13.72
N PHE A 34 -5.32 7.84 13.07
CA PHE A 34 -3.88 7.72 13.27
C PHE A 34 -3.09 8.48 12.21
N ASP A 35 -2.09 9.24 12.65
CA ASP A 35 -1.14 9.91 11.75
C ASP A 35 0.11 9.04 11.59
N LEU A 36 0.12 8.24 10.52
CA LEU A 36 1.24 7.34 10.21
C LEU A 36 2.39 8.12 9.55
N ASP A 37 3.62 7.87 10.01
CA ASP A 37 4.81 8.39 9.34
C ASP A 37 4.95 7.79 7.94
N PHE A 38 4.91 8.65 6.92
CA PHE A 38 4.91 8.24 5.52
C PHE A 38 6.18 7.46 5.16
N GLU A 39 7.35 7.94 5.57
CA GLU A 39 8.63 7.31 5.22
C GLU A 39 8.77 5.92 5.87
N ARG A 40 8.35 5.77 7.12
CA ARG A 40 8.30 4.48 7.81
C ARG A 40 7.33 3.53 7.14
N THR A 41 6.16 4.02 6.74
CA THR A 41 5.15 3.22 6.03
C THR A 41 5.68 2.76 4.67
N LEU A 42 6.32 3.65 3.91
CA LEU A 42 6.94 3.33 2.62
C LEU A 42 8.04 2.26 2.76
N ARG A 43 8.88 2.33 3.79
CA ARG A 43 9.88 1.29 4.07
C ARG A 43 9.23 -0.07 4.34
N GLY A 44 8.13 -0.11 5.09
CA GLY A 44 7.36 -1.33 5.34
C GLY A 44 6.80 -1.94 4.07
N VAL A 45 6.12 -1.11 3.25
CA VAL A 45 5.56 -1.54 1.95
C VAL A 45 6.65 -2.07 1.03
N ARG A 46 7.80 -1.38 0.93
CA ARG A 46 8.95 -1.86 0.13
C ARG A 46 9.45 -3.20 0.61
N ALA A 47 9.56 -3.41 1.92
CA ALA A 47 10.06 -4.65 2.50
C ALA A 47 9.16 -5.86 2.20
N MET A 48 7.84 -5.66 2.02
CA MET A 48 6.92 -6.72 1.62
C MET A 48 7.19 -7.31 0.23
N PHE A 49 7.80 -6.53 -0.68
CA PHE A 49 8.20 -7.04 -2.00
C PHE A 49 9.40 -7.99 -1.92
N ASP A 50 10.21 -7.89 -0.86
CA ASP A 50 11.36 -8.77 -0.61
C ASP A 50 10.95 -9.96 0.28
N ASP A 51 10.02 -9.73 1.21
CA ASP A 51 9.56 -10.72 2.18
C ASP A 51 8.07 -10.49 2.48
N ALA A 52 7.22 -11.33 1.89
CA ALA A 52 5.78 -11.23 2.00
C ALA A 52 5.25 -11.41 3.44
N SER A 53 6.06 -11.91 4.38
CA SER A 53 5.66 -12.06 5.79
C SER A 53 5.68 -10.76 6.59
N LYS A 54 6.14 -9.64 6.00
CA LYS A 54 6.34 -8.36 6.68
C LYS A 54 5.12 -7.42 6.73
N GLY A 55 3.93 -7.89 6.41
CA GLY A 55 2.72 -7.08 6.52
C GLY A 55 1.47 -7.91 6.72
#